data_AF-A0A2N1NVF6-F1
#
_entry.id   AF-A0A2N1NVF6-F1
#
_cell.length_a   1.000
_cell.length_b   1.000
_cell.length_c   1.000
_cell.angle_alpha   90.00
_cell.angle_beta   90.00
_cell.angle_gamma   90.00
#
_symmetry.space_group_name_H-M   'P 1'
#
loop_
_entity.id
_entity.type
_entity.pdbx_description
1 polymer ?
#
loop_
_entity_poly.entity_id
_entity_poly.type
_entity_poly.pdbx_seq_one_letter_code
_entity_poly.pdbx_strand_id
1 'polypeptide(L)'
;MNDDGEISWKFDYRNGGYLINSLKVRLSFGTFDNDAKVQWFVKPLPTMKNQDPSWNLIQFEPYTERRHKVNEIKDLTEYVKSEYGFILKANLSGGEQDNVIWQKTQLFRQDWNSQLSRDKLMIENDDTFGFDVKVKLRPDIIVDPLPELSVSNDESNTLKKLNDESTSDFVIHYKVSSGDNTGNERNFYAHSKVLSRRSDYFNALLESKMIESQSKSLTLTDEDITYESLEIILNYVYNGDLPNIKTFNEWTTLLRYASRFLIPTLIQRCEKALKGFLNHNNLNEIESIANEYGAEQLLQCCKNFEPPKNN
;
A
#
# COMPACT_ATOMS: atom_id res chain seq x y z
N MET A 1 -17.70 41.70 8.68
CA MET A 1 -17.58 40.24 8.83
C MET A 1 -16.13 39.92 8.59
N ASN A 2 -15.38 39.71 9.67
CA ASN A 2 -13.99 39.26 9.63
C ASN A 2 -14.03 37.74 9.74
N ASP A 3 -14.58 37.07 8.74
CA ASP A 3 -14.60 35.61 8.74
C ASP A 3 -13.21 35.12 8.31
N ASP A 4 -12.66 34.16 9.04
CA ASP A 4 -11.37 33.55 8.72
C ASP A 4 -11.42 32.89 7.32
N GLY A 5 -10.33 33.03 6.57
CA GLY A 5 -10.17 32.33 5.29
C GLY A 5 -9.50 30.98 5.48
N GLU A 6 -9.92 29.96 4.73
CA GLU A 6 -9.22 28.67 4.71
C GLU A 6 -8.75 28.26 3.30
N ILE A 7 -7.57 27.66 3.23
CA ILE A 7 -7.05 27.00 2.03
C ILE A 7 -6.68 25.57 2.39
N SER A 8 -7.17 24.60 1.62
CA SER A 8 -6.87 23.19 1.84
C SER A 8 -6.29 22.52 0.60
N TRP A 9 -5.26 21.70 0.79
CA TRP A 9 -4.65 20.86 -0.24
C TRP A 9 -4.86 19.39 0.09
N LYS A 10 -5.45 18.64 -0.84
CA LYS A 10 -5.64 17.19 -0.74
C LYS A 10 -4.54 16.48 -1.53
N PHE A 11 -3.78 15.61 -0.87
CA PHE A 11 -2.82 14.72 -1.48
C PHE A 11 -3.35 13.29 -1.38
N ASP A 12 -3.66 12.67 -2.52
CA ASP A 12 -4.29 11.36 -2.59
C ASP A 12 -3.46 10.41 -3.47
N TYR A 13 -2.88 9.39 -2.84
CA TYR A 13 -2.00 8.41 -3.48
C TYR A 13 -2.69 7.05 -3.70
N ARG A 14 -4.01 6.94 -3.47
CA ARG A 14 -4.77 5.69 -3.69
C ARG A 14 -4.67 5.19 -5.12
N ASN A 15 -4.82 6.09 -6.09
CA ASN A 15 -4.77 5.76 -7.52
C ASN A 15 -3.44 5.13 -7.94
N GLY A 16 -2.34 5.51 -7.27
CA GLY A 16 -1.02 4.93 -7.53
C GLY A 16 -0.75 3.65 -6.74
N GLY A 17 -1.60 3.29 -5.78
CA GLY A 17 -1.36 2.16 -4.87
C GLY A 17 -0.18 2.39 -3.93
N TYR A 18 -0.05 3.61 -3.40
CA TYR A 18 1.05 3.97 -2.52
C TYR A 18 0.58 4.40 -1.14
N LEU A 19 1.29 3.93 -0.11
CA LEU A 19 1.18 4.42 1.25
C LEU A 19 2.30 5.42 1.54
N ILE A 20 2.00 6.35 2.43
CA ILE A 20 2.99 7.32 2.90
C ILE A 20 3.97 6.63 3.85
N ASN A 21 5.25 6.70 3.51
CA ASN A 21 6.35 6.24 4.36
C ASN A 21 6.88 7.37 5.26
N SER A 22 6.96 8.60 4.73
CA SER A 22 7.31 9.79 5.53
C SER A 22 6.77 11.07 4.89
N LEU A 23 6.43 12.06 5.71
CA LEU A 23 6.00 13.39 5.28
C LEU A 23 6.85 14.46 5.97
N LYS A 24 7.56 15.27 5.18
CA LYS A 24 8.23 16.47 5.66
C LYS A 24 7.71 17.68 4.91
N VAL A 25 7.43 18.75 5.64
CA VAL A 25 6.99 20.02 5.06
C VAL A 25 7.98 21.11 5.43
N ARG A 26 8.25 22.02 4.50
CA ARG A 26 8.93 23.28 4.78
C ARG A 26 7.92 24.40 4.64
N LEU A 27 7.74 25.12 5.73
CA LEU A 27 6.78 26.21 5.86
C LEU A 27 7.55 27.52 5.93
N SER A 28 7.37 28.33 4.90
CA SER A 28 7.97 29.65 4.79
C SER A 28 6.86 30.68 4.64
N PHE A 29 6.66 31.54 5.63
CA PHE A 29 5.71 32.66 5.50
C PHE A 29 6.11 33.81 6.41
N GLY A 30 5.71 35.03 6.02
CA GLY A 30 5.91 36.24 6.80
C GLY A 30 4.57 36.88 7.15
N THR A 31 4.36 37.26 8.41
CA THR A 31 3.24 38.14 8.81
C THR A 31 3.77 39.47 9.33
N PHE A 32 3.03 40.54 9.07
CA PHE A 32 3.43 41.92 9.37
C PHE A 32 2.77 42.51 10.62
N ASP A 33 1.86 41.78 11.25
CA ASP A 33 1.10 42.21 12.43
C ASP A 33 1.00 41.06 13.44
N ASN A 34 0.95 41.40 14.73
CA ASN A 34 0.75 40.45 15.82
C ASN A 34 -0.68 39.89 15.85
N ASP A 35 -1.62 40.58 15.21
CA ASP A 35 -3.02 40.21 15.22
C ASP A 35 -3.39 39.27 14.07
N ALA A 36 -2.62 39.24 12.97
CA ALA A 36 -2.82 38.31 11.86
C ALA A 36 -2.12 36.97 12.13
N LYS A 37 -2.82 35.85 11.91
CA LYS A 37 -2.29 34.51 12.21
C LYS A 37 -2.53 33.54 11.06
N VAL A 38 -1.51 32.71 10.80
CA VAL A 38 -1.61 31.54 9.92
C VAL A 38 -1.48 30.29 10.77
N GLN A 39 -2.54 29.50 10.84
CA GLN A 39 -2.52 28.21 11.55
C GLN A 39 -2.56 27.07 10.55
N TRP A 40 -1.61 26.15 10.66
CA TRP A 40 -1.52 24.99 9.77
C TRP A 40 -2.03 23.75 10.45
N PHE A 41 -2.83 22.98 9.73
CA PHE A 41 -3.39 21.73 10.20
C PHE A 41 -3.11 20.60 9.21
N VAL A 42 -2.95 19.40 9.73
CA VAL A 42 -2.86 18.18 8.93
C VAL A 42 -3.84 17.14 9.45
N LYS A 43 -4.46 16.42 8.53
CA LYS A 43 -5.19 15.20 8.85
C LYS A 43 -5.00 14.16 7.75
N PRO A 44 -5.02 12.86 8.06
CA PRO A 44 -5.05 11.83 7.03
C PRO A 44 -6.37 11.88 6.25
N LEU A 45 -6.40 11.24 5.08
CA LEU A 45 -7.65 11.12 4.32
C LEU A 45 -8.63 10.19 5.04
N PRO A 46 -9.95 10.46 4.96
CA PRO A 46 -10.98 9.53 5.41
C PRO A 46 -10.82 8.15 4.78
N THR A 47 -10.96 7.11 5.59
CA THR A 47 -10.87 5.69 5.18
C THR A 47 -12.00 4.89 5.83
N MET A 48 -12.23 3.66 5.37
CA MET A 48 -13.22 2.76 6.01
C MET A 48 -12.93 2.52 7.50
N LYS A 49 -11.65 2.41 7.90
CA LYS A 49 -11.22 2.28 9.31
C LYS A 49 -11.38 3.57 10.13
N ASN A 50 -11.35 4.73 9.48
CA ASN A 50 -11.45 6.05 10.13
C ASN A 50 -12.12 7.05 9.19
N GLN A 51 -13.44 7.18 9.30
CA GLN A 51 -14.26 7.98 8.39
C GLN A 51 -14.16 9.49 8.65
N ASP A 52 -13.85 9.90 9.88
CA ASP A 52 -13.70 11.32 10.23
C ASP A 52 -12.39 11.58 11.00
N PRO A 53 -11.24 11.60 10.30
CA PRO A 53 -9.96 11.86 10.93
C PRO A 53 -9.87 13.29 11.48
N SER A 54 -9.37 13.42 12.71
CA SER A 54 -9.22 14.70 13.40
C SER A 54 -8.11 15.56 12.80
N TRP A 55 -8.30 16.88 12.86
CA TRP A 55 -7.27 17.86 12.51
C TRP A 55 -6.21 17.97 13.60
N ASN A 56 -4.94 17.93 13.20
CA ASN A 56 -3.79 18.15 14.08
C ASN A 56 -3.16 19.50 13.78
N LEU A 57 -3.04 20.36 14.78
CA LEU A 57 -2.38 21.67 14.66
C LEU A 57 -0.87 21.48 14.58
N ILE A 58 -0.26 22.03 13.54
CA ILE A 58 1.20 22.06 13.36
C ILE A 58 1.72 23.25 14.15
N GLN A 59 2.48 22.98 15.21
CA GLN A 59 3.01 24.00 16.11
C GLN A 59 4.27 24.65 15.53
N PHE A 60 4.30 25.98 15.52
CA PHE A 60 5.48 26.80 15.19
C PHE A 60 6.03 27.45 16.46
N GLU A 61 7.28 27.91 16.41
CA GLU A 61 7.81 28.70 17.52
C GLU A 61 6.97 29.98 17.73
N PRO A 62 6.79 30.40 19.00
CA PRO A 62 5.95 31.55 19.32
C PRO A 62 6.50 32.86 18.75
N TYR A 63 5.59 33.80 18.49
CA TYR A 63 5.90 35.14 17.97
C TYR A 63 6.82 35.92 18.93
N THR A 64 8.03 36.26 18.48
CA THR A 64 9.01 37.01 19.28
C THR A 64 9.16 38.48 18.85
N GLU A 65 8.66 38.87 17.67
CA GLU A 65 8.93 40.18 17.05
C GLU A 65 7.70 40.73 16.30
N ARG A 66 7.71 42.04 15.97
CA ARG A 66 6.64 42.73 15.21
C ARG A 66 6.43 42.20 13.79
N ARG A 67 7.46 41.56 13.21
CA ARG A 67 7.39 40.84 11.94
C ARG A 67 7.70 39.39 12.25
N HIS A 68 6.77 38.50 11.96
CA HIS A 68 7.00 37.07 12.16
C HIS A 68 7.42 36.44 10.84
N LYS A 69 8.60 35.86 10.79
CA LYS A 69 9.10 35.13 9.62
C LYS A 69 9.34 33.67 10.02
N VAL A 70 8.53 32.77 9.50
CA VAL A 70 8.69 31.33 9.65
C VAL A 70 9.47 30.81 8.45
N ASN A 71 10.46 29.95 8.70
CA ASN A 71 11.12 29.13 7.69
C ASN A 71 11.56 27.81 8.36
N GLU A 72 10.59 27.00 8.74
CA GLU A 72 10.81 25.78 9.53
C GLU A 72 10.52 24.52 8.70
N ILE A 73 11.27 23.45 8.99
CA ILE A 73 10.96 22.12 8.48
C ILE A 73 10.29 21.33 9.61
N LYS A 74 9.09 20.80 9.35
CA LYS A 74 8.36 19.93 10.27
C LYS A 74 8.29 18.52 9.71
N ASP A 75 8.57 17.54 10.56
CA ASP A 75 8.29 16.13 10.26
C ASP A 75 6.88 15.81 10.75
N LEU A 76 6.00 15.50 9.80
CA LEU A 76 4.58 15.21 10.06
C LEU A 76 4.29 13.71 9.89
N THR A 77 5.32 12.87 9.84
CA THR A 77 5.17 11.45 9.53
C THR A 77 4.23 10.74 10.50
N GLU A 78 4.25 11.07 11.78
CA GLU A 78 3.40 10.43 12.80
C GLU A 78 1.90 10.53 12.50
N TYR A 79 1.45 11.60 11.85
CA TYR A 79 0.04 11.85 11.57
C TYR A 79 -0.51 11.06 10.37
N VAL A 80 0.38 10.60 9.48
CA VAL A 80 0.00 10.11 8.14
C VAL A 80 0.74 8.85 7.71
N LYS A 81 1.59 8.26 8.57
CA LYS A 81 2.36 7.06 8.24
C LYS A 81 1.41 5.90 7.94
N SER A 82 1.66 5.18 6.85
CA SER A 82 0.82 4.08 6.37
C SER A 82 -0.61 4.48 5.99
N GLU A 83 -0.84 5.77 5.74
CA GLU A 83 -2.09 6.28 5.14
C GLU A 83 -1.90 6.51 3.63
N TYR A 84 -3.01 6.51 2.89
CA TYR A 84 -3.00 6.75 1.44
C TYR A 84 -2.85 8.21 1.04
N GLY A 85 -2.98 9.13 1.99
CA GLY A 85 -3.03 10.54 1.68
C GLY A 85 -3.39 11.36 2.89
N PHE A 86 -3.36 12.67 2.70
CA PHE A 86 -3.66 13.64 3.74
C PHE A 86 -4.26 14.90 3.17
N ILE A 87 -4.92 15.67 4.04
CA ILE A 87 -5.35 17.02 3.77
C ILE A 87 -4.52 17.92 4.67
N LEU A 88 -3.92 18.92 4.06
CA LEU A 88 -3.28 20.00 4.77
C LEU A 88 -4.14 21.25 4.63
N LYS A 89 -4.35 21.98 5.72
CA LYS A 89 -5.16 23.18 5.75
C LYS A 89 -4.39 24.34 6.38
N ALA A 90 -4.44 25.50 5.74
CA ALA A 90 -4.07 26.78 6.33
C ALA A 90 -5.34 27.53 6.71
N ASN A 91 -5.49 27.87 7.99
CA ASN A 91 -6.48 28.83 8.47
C ASN A 91 -5.82 30.19 8.59
N LEU A 92 -6.46 31.20 8.03
CA LEU A 92 -5.94 32.55 7.87
C LEU A 92 -6.88 33.51 8.59
N SER A 93 -6.46 34.04 9.73
CA SER A 93 -7.24 35.00 10.51
C SER A 93 -6.59 36.39 10.48
N GLY A 94 -7.42 37.41 10.29
CA GLY A 94 -7.01 38.82 10.30
C GLY A 94 -7.15 39.47 11.68
N GLY A 95 -6.50 40.61 11.89
CA GLY A 95 -6.55 41.32 13.17
C GLY A 95 -7.86 42.08 13.45
N GLU A 96 -8.10 42.41 14.73
CA GLU A 96 -9.28 43.18 15.13
C GLU A 96 -9.14 44.70 14.81
N GLN A 97 -10.21 45.22 14.22
CA GLN A 97 -10.59 46.61 13.89
C GLN A 97 -9.55 47.75 14.02
N ASP A 98 -9.35 48.47 12.91
CA ASP A 98 -9.10 49.92 12.90
C ASP A 98 -9.65 50.52 11.60
N ASN A 99 -9.79 51.85 11.52
CA ASN A 99 -10.45 52.60 10.42
C ASN A 99 -9.85 52.39 9.01
N VAL A 100 -8.78 51.62 8.88
CA VAL A 100 -8.15 51.25 7.60
C VAL A 100 -8.32 49.74 7.37
N ILE A 101 -9.50 49.38 6.86
CA ILE A 101 -10.08 48.03 6.75
C ILE A 101 -9.15 46.97 6.11
N TRP A 102 -8.22 47.40 5.25
CA TRP A 102 -7.34 46.50 4.49
C TRP A 102 -5.94 46.32 5.09
N GLN A 103 -5.51 47.15 6.05
CA GLN A 103 -4.11 47.10 6.54
C GLN A 103 -3.87 45.99 7.57
N LYS A 104 -4.88 45.60 8.36
CA LYS A 104 -4.78 44.53 9.39
C LYS A 104 -5.23 43.15 8.91
N THR A 105 -5.75 43.05 7.69
CA THR A 105 -6.33 41.81 7.11
C THR A 105 -5.46 41.19 6.02
N GLN A 106 -4.29 41.76 5.73
CA GLN A 106 -3.38 41.31 4.69
C GLN A 106 -2.33 40.32 5.23
N LEU A 107 -2.49 39.03 4.90
CA LEU A 107 -1.54 37.97 5.30
C LEU A 107 -0.23 37.99 4.50
N PHE A 108 -0.27 38.49 3.26
CA PHE A 108 0.90 38.57 2.38
C PHE A 108 1.01 40.01 1.89
N ARG A 109 2.05 40.73 2.31
CA ARG A 109 2.35 42.07 1.83
C ARG A 109 3.73 42.08 1.19
N GLN A 110 3.85 42.74 0.05
CA GLN A 110 5.12 43.23 -0.46
C GLN A 110 5.30 44.65 0.06
N ASP A 111 6.48 44.98 0.58
CA ASP A 111 6.75 46.35 1.05
C ASP A 111 6.58 47.33 -0.11
N TRP A 112 5.59 48.23 0.01
CA TRP A 112 5.41 49.29 -0.97
C TRP A 112 6.23 50.46 -0.49
N ASN A 113 7.50 50.48 -0.88
CA ASN A 113 8.39 51.56 -0.53
C ASN A 113 7.78 52.88 -1.04
N SER A 114 7.48 53.82 -0.14
CA SER A 114 6.86 55.12 -0.47
C SER A 114 7.74 56.02 -1.36
N GLN A 115 8.97 55.57 -1.65
CA GLN A 115 9.92 56.17 -2.59
C GLN A 115 9.86 55.58 -4.01
N LEU A 116 8.74 55.00 -4.44
CA LEU A 116 8.47 54.69 -5.86
C LEU A 116 8.27 55.97 -6.67
N SER A 117 9.39 56.68 -6.84
CA SER A 117 9.63 57.63 -7.91
C SER A 117 9.64 56.86 -9.22
N ARG A 118 8.47 56.81 -9.87
CA ARG A 118 8.14 56.65 -11.30
C ARG A 118 8.91 55.72 -12.25
N ASP A 119 10.06 55.12 -11.91
CA ASP A 119 10.92 54.44 -12.91
C ASP A 119 11.78 53.26 -12.40
N LYS A 120 11.51 52.67 -11.23
CA LYS A 120 12.16 51.40 -10.83
C LYS A 120 11.19 50.42 -10.20
N LEU A 121 10.72 49.46 -11.00
CA LEU A 121 10.12 48.20 -10.56
C LEU A 121 11.19 47.29 -9.93
N MET A 122 11.84 47.73 -8.86
CA MET A 122 12.66 46.84 -8.05
C MET A 122 11.72 46.18 -7.04
N ILE A 123 11.26 44.98 -7.40
CA ILE A 123 10.59 44.05 -6.50
C ILE A 123 11.60 43.75 -5.38
N GLU A 124 11.41 44.27 -4.17
CA GLU A 124 12.09 43.71 -2.99
C GLU A 124 11.55 42.29 -2.81
N ASN A 125 12.40 41.28 -3.02
CA ASN A 125 11.99 39.96 -3.48
C ASN A 125 12.26 38.83 -2.48
N ASP A 126 12.06 39.05 -1.17
CA ASP A 126 12.48 38.08 -0.14
C ASP A 126 11.37 37.59 0.81
N ASP A 127 10.13 38.09 0.67
CA ASP A 127 8.98 37.62 1.45
C ASP A 127 8.13 36.63 0.65
N THR A 128 8.63 35.40 0.60
CA THR A 128 7.96 34.29 -0.09
C THR A 128 7.07 33.53 0.88
N PHE A 129 5.76 33.50 0.61
CA PHE A 129 4.90 32.41 1.05
C PHE A 129 5.29 31.16 0.24
N GLY A 130 5.96 30.23 0.92
CA GLY A 130 6.48 29.00 0.35
C GLY A 130 6.01 27.81 1.16
N PHE A 131 5.45 26.83 0.47
CA PHE A 131 5.07 25.57 1.07
C PHE A 131 5.67 24.42 0.27
N ASP A 132 6.78 23.86 0.76
CA ASP A 132 7.42 22.72 0.11
C ASP A 132 6.94 21.42 0.78
N VAL A 133 6.48 20.47 -0.02
CA VAL A 133 6.09 19.13 0.46
C VAL A 133 7.07 18.08 -0.05
N LYS A 134 7.63 17.31 0.88
CA LYS A 134 8.46 16.14 0.56
C LYS A 134 7.82 14.88 1.14
N VAL A 135 7.19 14.09 0.26
CA VAL A 135 6.60 12.80 0.61
C VAL A 135 7.51 11.67 0.13
N LYS A 136 7.78 10.69 0.99
CA LYS A 136 8.31 9.38 0.55
C LYS A 136 7.17 8.38 0.53
N LEU A 137 7.02 7.69 -0.60
CA LEU A 137 5.97 6.71 -0.84
C LEU A 137 6.56 5.30 -0.81
N ARG A 138 5.72 4.31 -0.46
CA ARG A 138 5.99 2.89 -0.62
C ARG A 138 4.76 2.20 -1.23
N PRO A 139 4.91 1.09 -1.97
CA PRO A 139 3.75 0.31 -2.42
C PRO A 139 2.88 -0.13 -1.24
N ASP A 140 1.56 -0.17 -1.46
CA ASP A 140 0.62 -0.73 -0.47
C ASP A 140 0.61 -2.26 -0.46
N ILE A 141 0.84 -2.88 -1.63
CA ILE A 141 1.06 -4.32 -1.79
C ILE A 141 2.48 -4.54 -2.31
N ILE A 142 3.28 -5.24 -1.50
CA ILE A 142 4.61 -5.70 -1.82
C ILE A 142 4.48 -7.11 -2.38
N VAL A 143 5.13 -7.35 -3.52
CA VAL A 143 5.26 -8.67 -4.14
C VAL A 143 6.73 -9.00 -4.17
N ASP A 144 7.14 -9.89 -3.27
CA ASP A 144 8.51 -10.35 -3.17
C ASP A 144 8.86 -11.26 -4.37
N PRO A 145 10.15 -11.28 -4.78
CA PRO A 145 10.61 -12.23 -5.77
C PRO A 145 10.46 -13.66 -5.24
N LEU A 146 10.27 -14.61 -6.15
CA LEU A 146 10.21 -16.02 -5.79
C LEU A 146 11.56 -16.45 -5.20
N PRO A 147 11.59 -17.18 -4.06
CA PRO A 147 12.86 -17.59 -3.45
C PRO A 147 13.76 -18.34 -4.42
N GLU A 148 15.03 -17.93 -4.49
CA GLU A 148 16.04 -18.62 -5.27
C GLU A 148 16.28 -20.03 -4.71
N LEU A 149 16.45 -20.98 -5.62
CA LEU A 149 16.87 -22.34 -5.30
C LEU A 149 18.38 -22.34 -5.16
N SER A 150 18.91 -22.78 -4.01
CA SER A 150 20.36 -22.78 -3.78
C SER A 150 21.07 -23.63 -4.84
N VAL A 151 21.91 -22.96 -5.62
CA VAL A 151 22.87 -23.56 -6.55
C VAL A 151 24.00 -24.13 -5.70
N SER A 152 23.99 -25.44 -5.45
CA SER A 152 25.23 -26.12 -5.06
C SER A 152 26.16 -26.07 -6.27
N ASN A 153 27.44 -25.79 -6.06
CA ASN A 153 28.50 -25.60 -7.07
C ASN A 153 28.78 -26.82 -7.98
N ASP A 154 27.86 -27.78 -8.08
CA ASP A 154 27.94 -28.87 -9.04
C ASP A 154 27.29 -28.41 -10.35
N GLU A 155 28.10 -28.38 -11.41
CA GLU A 155 27.77 -28.00 -12.77
C GLU A 155 26.69 -28.86 -13.47
N SER A 156 26.00 -29.74 -12.72
CA SER A 156 24.77 -30.42 -13.17
C SER A 156 23.55 -29.52 -12.92
N ASN A 157 23.55 -28.33 -13.52
CA ASN A 157 22.43 -27.41 -13.50
C ASN A 157 21.31 -27.89 -14.45
N THR A 158 20.81 -29.10 -14.20
CA THR A 158 19.54 -29.54 -14.78
C THR A 158 18.49 -28.65 -14.13
N LEU A 159 17.97 -27.68 -14.90
CA LEU A 159 16.74 -26.94 -14.56
C LEU A 159 15.72 -27.96 -14.07
N LYS A 160 15.53 -28.05 -12.74
CA LYS A 160 14.59 -29.02 -12.15
C LYS A 160 13.24 -28.74 -12.78
N LYS A 161 12.78 -29.65 -13.63
CA LYS A 161 11.56 -29.47 -14.42
C LYS A 161 10.43 -30.24 -13.74
N LEU A 162 9.27 -29.62 -13.60
CA LEU A 162 8.08 -30.32 -13.14
C LEU A 162 7.76 -31.49 -14.11
N ASN A 163 7.36 -32.63 -13.55
CA ASN A 163 7.02 -33.85 -14.27
C ASN A 163 8.19 -34.56 -14.98
N ASP A 164 9.42 -34.37 -14.49
CA ASP A 164 10.55 -35.22 -14.87
C ASP A 164 10.65 -36.43 -13.92
N GLU A 165 10.17 -37.60 -14.36
CA GLU A 165 10.20 -38.83 -13.58
C GLU A 165 11.62 -39.28 -13.21
N SER A 166 12.62 -38.93 -14.01
CA SER A 166 13.99 -39.39 -13.80
C SER A 166 14.71 -38.66 -12.66
N THR A 167 14.34 -37.40 -12.40
CA THR A 167 15.00 -36.55 -11.41
C THR A 167 14.15 -36.25 -10.18
N SER A 168 12.86 -36.55 -10.25
CA SER A 168 11.91 -36.27 -9.17
C SER A 168 12.09 -37.24 -8.00
N ASP A 169 12.07 -36.71 -6.79
CA ASP A 169 12.19 -37.44 -5.53
C ASP A 169 10.89 -37.39 -4.71
N PHE A 170 9.82 -36.83 -5.28
CA PHE A 170 8.50 -36.69 -4.66
C PHE A 170 7.39 -36.85 -5.68
N VAL A 171 6.30 -37.55 -5.33
CA VAL A 171 5.15 -37.76 -6.22
C VAL A 171 3.87 -37.27 -5.58
N ILE A 172 3.12 -36.41 -6.29
CA ILE A 172 1.78 -36.00 -5.89
C ILE A 172 0.77 -36.79 -6.71
N HIS A 173 0.04 -37.68 -6.05
CA HIS A 173 -1.02 -38.49 -6.63
C HIS A 173 -2.33 -37.69 -6.62
N TYR A 174 -2.92 -37.46 -7.79
CA TYR A 174 -4.23 -36.82 -7.90
C TYR A 174 -5.31 -37.85 -8.22
N LYS A 175 -6.32 -37.96 -7.35
CA LYS A 175 -7.42 -38.92 -7.47
C LYS A 175 -8.76 -38.19 -7.60
N VAL A 176 -9.60 -38.64 -8.54
CA VAL A 176 -10.96 -38.11 -8.70
C VAL A 176 -11.92 -38.93 -7.85
N SER A 177 -12.75 -38.29 -7.04
CA SER A 177 -13.61 -38.97 -6.05
C SER A 177 -14.81 -39.72 -6.66
N SER A 178 -15.14 -39.49 -7.93
CA SER A 178 -16.32 -40.06 -8.59
C SER A 178 -16.08 -41.44 -9.22
N GLY A 179 -16.44 -42.49 -8.47
CA GLY A 179 -17.28 -43.65 -8.86
C GLY A 179 -16.91 -44.59 -10.01
N ASP A 180 -16.16 -44.18 -11.02
CA ASP A 180 -15.76 -45.09 -12.11
C ASP A 180 -14.44 -45.76 -11.74
N ASN A 181 -14.49 -47.08 -11.57
CA ASN A 181 -13.32 -47.96 -11.35
C ASN A 181 -12.32 -47.98 -12.53
N THR A 182 -12.37 -47.00 -13.42
CA THR A 182 -11.36 -46.72 -14.45
C THR A 182 -10.45 -45.60 -13.94
N GLY A 183 -9.64 -45.96 -12.94
CA GLY A 183 -8.71 -45.09 -12.22
C GLY A 183 -7.71 -44.38 -13.13
N ASN A 184 -8.06 -43.20 -13.62
CA ASN A 184 -7.09 -42.24 -14.15
C ASN A 184 -6.50 -41.45 -12.98
N GLU A 185 -5.68 -42.12 -12.19
CA GLU A 185 -4.78 -41.45 -11.24
C GLU A 185 -3.79 -40.61 -12.08
N ARG A 186 -3.77 -39.30 -11.83
CA ARG A 186 -2.83 -38.40 -12.49
C ARG A 186 -1.74 -38.04 -11.51
N ASN A 187 -0.49 -38.29 -11.86
CA ASN A 187 0.63 -38.03 -10.99
C ASN A 187 1.38 -36.77 -11.43
N PHE A 188 1.79 -35.97 -10.46
CA PHE A 188 2.81 -34.94 -10.66
C PHE A 188 4.12 -35.40 -10.04
N TYR A 189 5.18 -35.42 -10.85
CA TYR A 189 6.52 -35.76 -10.38
C TYR A 189 7.25 -34.48 -10.05
N ALA A 190 7.67 -34.35 -8.80
CA ALA A 190 8.21 -33.11 -8.27
C ALA A 190 9.49 -33.33 -7.44
N HIS A 191 10.13 -32.21 -7.11
CA HIS A 191 11.37 -32.16 -6.35
C HIS A 191 11.09 -31.57 -4.98
N SER A 192 11.28 -32.37 -3.94
CA SER A 192 11.12 -32.02 -2.52
C SER A 192 11.80 -30.70 -2.18
N LYS A 193 13.07 -30.52 -2.63
CA LYS A 193 13.85 -29.29 -2.40
C LYS A 193 13.21 -28.03 -3.01
N VAL A 194 12.52 -28.17 -4.15
CA VAL A 194 11.83 -27.03 -4.81
C VAL A 194 10.56 -26.69 -4.05
N LEU A 195 9.75 -27.72 -3.73
CA LEU A 195 8.51 -27.56 -2.99
C LEU A 195 8.76 -26.96 -1.60
N SER A 196 9.68 -27.54 -0.82
CA SER A 196 9.99 -27.09 0.55
C SER A 196 10.54 -25.67 0.61
N ARG A 197 11.34 -25.27 -0.39
CA ARG A 197 11.92 -23.91 -0.42
C ARG A 197 10.89 -22.82 -0.69
N ARG A 198 9.77 -23.15 -1.34
CA ARG A 198 8.82 -22.18 -1.88
C ARG A 198 7.39 -22.34 -1.33
N SER A 199 7.18 -23.31 -0.44
CA SER A 199 5.92 -23.55 0.26
C SER A 199 6.21 -24.03 1.67
N ASP A 200 5.73 -23.29 2.67
CA ASP A 200 5.91 -23.65 4.06
C ASP A 200 5.12 -24.91 4.43
N TYR A 201 3.99 -25.15 3.74
CA TYR A 201 3.21 -26.39 3.85
C TYR A 201 4.07 -27.59 3.44
N PHE A 202 4.68 -27.55 2.24
CA PHE A 202 5.52 -28.66 1.78
C PHE A 202 6.79 -28.79 2.61
N ASN A 203 7.35 -27.69 3.11
CA ASN A 203 8.49 -27.74 4.03
C ASN A 203 8.11 -28.52 5.30
N ALA A 204 7.02 -28.13 5.95
CA ALA A 204 6.52 -28.80 7.14
C ALA A 204 6.16 -30.26 6.87
N LEU A 205 5.51 -30.56 5.74
CA LEU A 205 5.17 -31.92 5.31
C LEU A 205 6.42 -32.80 5.18
N LEU A 206 7.46 -32.31 4.50
CA LEU A 206 8.69 -33.05 4.21
C LEU A 206 9.64 -33.16 5.41
N GLU A 207 9.60 -32.21 6.34
CA GLU A 207 10.33 -32.27 7.62
C GLU A 207 9.59 -33.11 8.68
N SER A 208 8.31 -33.39 8.47
CA SER A 208 7.52 -34.20 9.38
C SER A 208 8.02 -35.65 9.44
N LYS A 209 7.65 -36.36 10.51
CA LYS A 209 7.84 -37.82 10.62
C LYS A 209 6.61 -38.60 10.15
N MET A 210 5.68 -37.96 9.44
CA MET A 210 4.44 -38.57 8.95
C MET A 210 4.68 -39.48 7.75
N ILE A 211 3.66 -40.25 7.38
CA ILE A 211 3.74 -41.28 6.32
C ILE A 211 4.15 -40.64 5.00
N GLU A 212 3.61 -39.45 4.68
CA GLU A 212 3.85 -38.70 3.45
C GLU A 212 5.33 -38.32 3.28
N SER A 213 6.01 -37.97 4.38
CA SER A 213 7.45 -37.69 4.38
C SER A 213 8.28 -38.94 4.16
N GLN A 214 7.85 -40.07 4.72
CA GLN A 214 8.52 -41.36 4.60
C GLN A 214 8.30 -42.00 3.23
N SER A 215 7.08 -41.93 2.69
CA SER A 215 6.68 -42.45 1.39
C SER A 215 7.11 -41.56 0.24
N LYS A 216 7.55 -40.32 0.53
CA LYS A 216 7.87 -39.30 -0.47
C LYS A 216 6.72 -39.07 -1.46
N SER A 217 5.50 -39.09 -0.94
CA SER A 217 4.32 -38.88 -1.76
C SER A 217 3.19 -38.21 -1.00
N LEU A 218 2.34 -37.51 -1.73
CA LEU A 218 1.12 -36.88 -1.23
C LEU A 218 -0.04 -37.28 -2.12
N THR A 219 -1.17 -37.69 -1.54
CA THR A 219 -2.41 -37.90 -2.31
C THR A 219 -3.33 -36.72 -2.09
N LEU A 220 -3.84 -36.14 -3.19
CA LEU A 220 -4.84 -35.08 -3.19
C LEU A 220 -6.05 -35.51 -4.02
N THR A 221 -7.24 -35.05 -3.62
CA THR A 221 -8.48 -35.27 -4.38
C THR A 221 -9.06 -33.99 -4.95
N ASP A 222 -10.11 -34.12 -5.77
CA ASP A 222 -10.93 -33.02 -6.25
C ASP A 222 -11.66 -32.25 -5.14
N GLU A 223 -11.82 -32.83 -3.95
CA GLU A 223 -12.29 -32.11 -2.75
C GLU A 223 -11.19 -31.21 -2.15
N ASP A 224 -9.91 -31.57 -2.32
CA ASP A 224 -8.79 -30.78 -1.82
C ASP A 224 -8.44 -29.60 -2.73
N ILE A 225 -8.36 -29.86 -4.04
CA ILE A 225 -7.95 -28.90 -5.08
C ILE A 225 -8.36 -29.41 -6.46
N THR A 226 -8.71 -28.53 -7.40
CA THR A 226 -8.92 -28.97 -8.79
C THR A 226 -7.58 -29.28 -9.47
N TYR A 227 -7.58 -30.22 -10.42
CA TYR A 227 -6.37 -30.60 -11.16
C TYR A 227 -5.68 -29.38 -11.80
N GLU A 228 -6.47 -28.49 -12.42
CA GLU A 228 -5.99 -27.28 -13.08
C GLU A 228 -5.36 -26.30 -12.08
N SER A 229 -5.98 -26.14 -10.90
CA SER A 229 -5.46 -25.25 -9.86
C SER A 229 -4.15 -25.79 -9.29
N LEU A 230 -4.04 -27.11 -9.11
CA LEU A 230 -2.81 -27.76 -8.67
C LEU A 230 -1.70 -27.58 -9.69
N GLU A 231 -2.00 -27.78 -10.97
CA GLU A 231 -1.04 -27.55 -12.06
C GLU A 231 -0.54 -26.09 -12.10
N ILE A 232 -1.43 -25.10 -11.93
CA ILE A 232 -1.05 -23.69 -11.85
C ILE A 232 -0.11 -23.42 -10.68
N ILE A 233 -0.43 -23.95 -9.49
CA ILE A 233 0.39 -23.76 -8.29
C ILE A 233 1.75 -24.41 -8.44
N LEU A 234 1.82 -25.64 -8.96
CA LEU A 234 3.08 -26.32 -9.17
C LEU A 234 3.92 -25.60 -10.23
N ASN A 235 3.34 -25.16 -11.34
CA ASN A 235 4.05 -24.37 -12.34
C ASN A 235 4.58 -23.05 -11.76
N TYR A 236 3.79 -22.38 -10.93
CA TYR A 236 4.24 -21.19 -10.20
C TYR A 236 5.42 -21.50 -9.27
N VAL A 237 5.32 -22.57 -8.48
CA VAL A 237 6.38 -22.98 -7.57
C VAL A 237 7.68 -23.30 -8.30
N TYR A 238 7.64 -23.74 -9.56
CA TYR A 238 8.84 -24.03 -10.35
C TYR A 238 9.39 -22.80 -11.07
N ASN A 239 8.53 -22.08 -11.79
CA ASN A 239 8.96 -21.08 -12.77
C ASN A 239 8.67 -19.65 -12.31
N GLY A 240 7.81 -19.48 -11.31
CA GLY A 240 7.30 -18.18 -10.89
C GLY A 240 6.33 -17.57 -11.89
N ASP A 241 5.84 -18.34 -12.86
CA ASP A 241 4.89 -17.89 -13.87
C ASP A 241 3.46 -18.28 -13.49
N LEU A 242 2.51 -17.46 -13.90
CA LEU A 242 1.08 -17.75 -13.82
C LEU A 242 0.49 -17.73 -15.23
N PRO A 243 -0.55 -18.53 -15.51
CA PRO A 243 -1.30 -18.37 -16.73
C PRO A 243 -2.03 -17.02 -16.75
N ASN A 244 -2.72 -16.75 -17.86
CA ASN A 244 -3.52 -15.53 -17.99
C ASN A 244 -4.83 -15.65 -17.18
N ILE A 245 -4.76 -15.28 -15.90
CA ILE A 245 -5.91 -15.25 -14.98
C ILE A 245 -6.59 -13.89 -15.06
N LYS A 246 -7.90 -13.88 -15.32
CA LYS A 246 -8.61 -12.63 -15.65
C LYS A 246 -9.78 -12.33 -14.74
N THR A 247 -10.39 -13.34 -14.15
CA THR A 247 -11.64 -13.16 -13.41
C THR A 247 -11.39 -13.08 -11.91
N PHE A 248 -12.29 -12.37 -11.22
CA PHE A 248 -12.29 -12.30 -9.77
C PHE A 248 -12.33 -13.69 -9.13
N ASN A 249 -13.21 -14.58 -9.60
CA ASN A 249 -13.37 -15.93 -9.05
C ASN A 249 -12.13 -16.81 -9.22
N GLU A 250 -11.42 -16.71 -10.36
CA GLU A 250 -10.17 -17.45 -10.56
C GLU A 250 -9.08 -16.96 -9.59
N TRP A 251 -8.93 -15.64 -9.41
CA TRP A 251 -7.98 -15.08 -8.45
C TRP A 251 -8.32 -15.45 -7.00
N THR A 252 -9.59 -15.43 -6.62
CA THR A 252 -10.06 -15.86 -5.30
C THR A 252 -9.79 -17.36 -5.08
N THR A 253 -10.04 -18.18 -6.10
CA THR A 253 -9.75 -19.62 -6.06
C THR A 253 -8.25 -19.88 -5.90
N LEU A 254 -7.41 -19.14 -6.63
CA LEU A 254 -5.96 -19.25 -6.51
C LEU A 254 -5.47 -18.77 -5.13
N LEU A 255 -6.03 -17.68 -4.58
CA LEU A 255 -5.71 -17.19 -3.24
C LEU A 255 -6.01 -18.26 -2.17
N ARG A 256 -7.19 -18.88 -2.24
CA ARG A 256 -7.57 -19.97 -1.34
C ARG A 256 -6.52 -21.07 -1.29
N TYR A 257 -6.07 -21.53 -2.46
CA TYR A 257 -5.09 -22.60 -2.53
C TYR A 257 -3.66 -22.13 -2.19
N ALA A 258 -3.28 -20.92 -2.58
CA ALA A 258 -2.00 -20.32 -2.17
C ALA A 258 -1.89 -20.21 -0.65
N SER A 259 -3.00 -19.87 0.02
CA SER A 259 -3.12 -19.88 1.47
C SER A 259 -3.04 -21.30 2.04
N ARG A 260 -3.80 -22.26 1.51
CA ARG A 260 -3.73 -23.67 1.95
C ARG A 260 -2.32 -24.25 1.87
N PHE A 261 -1.60 -24.00 0.78
CA PHE A 261 -0.23 -24.48 0.59
C PHE A 261 0.83 -23.53 1.15
N LEU A 262 0.43 -22.47 1.85
CA LEU A 262 1.31 -21.49 2.50
C LEU A 262 2.44 -21.05 1.55
N ILE A 263 2.05 -20.41 0.44
CA ILE A 263 2.96 -19.88 -0.59
C ILE A 263 2.90 -18.34 -0.54
N PRO A 264 3.70 -17.67 0.32
CA PRO A 264 3.54 -16.24 0.59
C PRO A 264 3.65 -15.37 -0.67
N THR A 265 4.59 -15.66 -1.55
CA THR A 265 4.80 -14.91 -2.80
C THR A 265 3.62 -15.03 -3.77
N LEU A 266 2.87 -16.14 -3.73
CA LEU A 266 1.66 -16.33 -4.53
C LEU A 266 0.48 -15.59 -3.90
N ILE A 267 0.35 -15.64 -2.57
CA ILE A 267 -0.65 -14.85 -1.82
C ILE A 267 -0.49 -13.37 -2.19
N GLN A 268 0.72 -12.82 -2.10
CA GLN A 268 1.02 -11.42 -2.44
C GLN A 268 0.62 -11.04 -3.89
N ARG A 269 0.79 -11.95 -4.84
CA ARG A 269 0.37 -11.72 -6.24
C ARG A 269 -1.15 -11.73 -6.36
N CYS A 270 -1.83 -12.66 -5.70
CA CYS A 270 -3.28 -12.69 -5.64
C CYS A 270 -3.83 -11.42 -4.98
N GLU A 271 -3.24 -10.96 -3.88
CA GLU A 271 -3.59 -9.69 -3.22
C GLU A 271 -3.52 -8.53 -4.21
N LYS A 272 -2.41 -8.42 -4.95
CA LYS A 272 -2.21 -7.35 -5.93
C LYS A 272 -3.26 -7.37 -7.05
N ALA A 273 -3.60 -8.56 -7.54
CA ALA A 273 -4.61 -8.72 -8.58
C ALA A 273 -6.03 -8.42 -8.06
N LEU A 274 -6.41 -8.99 -6.90
CA LEU A 274 -7.72 -8.80 -6.28
C LEU A 274 -7.99 -7.35 -5.89
N LYS A 275 -6.96 -6.62 -5.44
CA LYS A 275 -7.05 -5.18 -5.21
C LYS A 275 -7.49 -4.41 -6.47
N GLY A 276 -7.10 -4.87 -7.66
CA GLY A 276 -7.54 -4.28 -8.93
C GLY A 276 -9.05 -4.38 -9.18
N PHE A 277 -9.74 -5.30 -8.51
CA PHE A 277 -11.20 -5.44 -8.57
C PHE A 277 -11.92 -4.65 -7.46
N LEU A 278 -11.20 -4.14 -6.47
CA LEU A 278 -11.76 -3.52 -5.28
C LEU A 278 -12.58 -2.27 -5.61
N ASN A 279 -13.85 -2.27 -5.19
CA ASN A 279 -14.77 -1.17 -5.33
C ASN A 279 -15.82 -1.20 -4.20
N HIS A 280 -16.67 -0.17 -4.13
CA HIS A 280 -17.67 -0.05 -3.06
C HIS A 280 -18.71 -1.18 -3.04
N ASN A 281 -18.97 -1.85 -4.17
CA ASN A 281 -19.98 -2.91 -4.25
C ASN A 281 -19.45 -4.26 -3.74
N ASN A 282 -18.15 -4.52 -3.88
CA ASN A 282 -17.52 -5.79 -3.50
C ASN A 282 -16.54 -5.66 -2.31
N LEU A 283 -16.46 -4.50 -1.67
CA LEU A 283 -15.57 -4.26 -0.53
C LEU A 283 -15.73 -5.31 0.58
N ASN A 284 -16.97 -5.57 1.00
CA ASN A 284 -17.26 -6.52 2.08
C ASN A 284 -16.90 -7.97 1.67
N GLU A 285 -17.14 -8.32 0.41
CA GLU A 285 -16.81 -9.64 -0.14
C GLU A 285 -15.29 -9.84 -0.14
N ILE A 286 -14.54 -8.86 -0.67
CA ILE A 286 -13.07 -8.91 -0.72
C ILE A 286 -12.48 -8.90 0.69
N GLU A 287 -13.01 -8.10 1.61
CA GLU A 287 -12.58 -8.08 3.00
C GLU A 287 -12.78 -9.46 3.66
N SER A 288 -13.94 -10.10 3.44
CA SER A 288 -14.21 -11.44 3.94
C SER A 288 -13.22 -12.47 3.37
N ILE A 289 -13.01 -12.47 2.05
CA ILE A 289 -12.06 -13.36 1.36
C ILE A 289 -10.64 -13.16 1.89
N ALA A 290 -10.22 -11.90 2.04
CA ALA A 290 -8.89 -11.56 2.53
C ALA A 290 -8.68 -12.07 3.96
N ASN A 291 -9.68 -11.90 4.83
CA ASN A 291 -9.64 -12.39 6.19
C ASN A 291 -9.67 -13.94 6.26
N GLU A 292 -10.49 -14.60 5.44
CA GLU A 292 -10.61 -16.06 5.38
C GLU A 292 -9.30 -16.73 4.97
N TYR A 293 -8.58 -16.16 3.99
CA TYR A 293 -7.37 -16.75 3.42
C TYR A 293 -6.06 -16.11 3.90
N GLY A 294 -6.10 -15.24 4.91
CA GLY A 294 -4.91 -14.61 5.51
C GLY A 294 -4.17 -13.66 4.56
N ALA A 295 -4.90 -12.98 3.69
CA ALA A 295 -4.39 -12.01 2.73
C ALA A 295 -4.29 -10.60 3.37
N GLU A 296 -3.31 -10.45 4.26
CA GLU A 296 -3.17 -9.27 5.15
C GLU A 296 -2.99 -7.93 4.43
N GLN A 297 -2.24 -7.88 3.31
CA GLN A 297 -2.05 -6.61 2.59
C GLN A 297 -3.34 -6.19 1.88
N LEU A 298 -4.08 -7.16 1.34
CA LEU A 298 -5.40 -6.90 0.74
C LEU A 298 -6.41 -6.46 1.80
N LEU A 299 -6.41 -7.10 2.97
CA LEU A 299 -7.23 -6.71 4.11
C LEU A 299 -6.94 -5.26 4.53
N GLN A 300 -5.66 -4.87 4.56
CA GLN A 300 -5.26 -3.49 4.84
C GLN A 300 -5.73 -2.51 3.76
N CYS A 301 -5.75 -2.93 2.49
CA CYS A 301 -6.32 -2.13 1.40
C CYS A 301 -7.82 -1.90 1.60
N CYS A 302 -8.59 -2.91 2.01
CA CYS A 302 -10.02 -2.77 2.33
C CYS A 302 -10.25 -1.78 3.49
N LYS A 303 -9.50 -1.93 4.58
CA LYS A 303 -9.59 -1.03 5.76
C LYS A 303 -9.24 0.41 5.41
N ASN A 304 -8.31 0.61 4.49
CA ASN A 304 -7.85 1.93 4.06
C ASN A 304 -8.61 2.47 2.83
N PHE A 305 -9.64 1.76 2.35
CA PHE A 305 -10.42 2.16 1.18
C PHE A 305 -11.16 3.49 1.43
N GLU A 306 -11.44 4.25 0.37
CA GLU A 306 -12.17 5.51 0.48
C GLU A 306 -13.62 5.21 0.92
N PRO A 307 -14.17 5.93 1.92
CA PRO A 307 -15.57 5.76 2.29
C PRO A 307 -16.49 6.26 1.17
N PRO A 308 -17.71 5.71 1.06
CA PRO A 308 -18.68 6.20 0.09
C PRO A 308 -18.95 7.68 0.32
N LYS A 309 -19.06 8.45 -0.77
CA LYS A 309 -19.48 9.85 -0.68
C LYS A 309 -20.94 9.86 -0.23
N ASN A 310 -21.19 10.34 0.99
CA ASN A 310 -22.55 10.69 1.40
C ASN A 310 -22.98 11.88 0.52
N ASN A 311 -23.95 11.64 -0.36
CA ASN A 311 -24.64 12.70 -1.10
C ASN A 311 -25.55 13.49 -0.16
#